data_AF-X1CQR9-F1
#
_entry.id   AF-X1CQR9-F1
#
_cell.length_a   1.000
_cell.length_b   1.000
_cell.length_c   1.000
_cell.angle_alpha   90.00
_cell.angle_beta   90.00
_cell.angle_gamma   90.00
#
_symmetry.space_group_name_H-M   'P 1'
#
loop_
_entity.id
_entity.type
_entity.pdbx_description
1 polymer ?
#
loop_
_entity_poly.entity_id
_entity_poly.type
_entity_poly.pdbx_seq_one_letter_code
_entity_poly.pdbx_strand_id
1 'polypeptide(L)'
;MEKFSLREFIIREINHKELGPIIQAIESREGRIANISYNEKININAYLPDSMEDWLNDIVKNISHGRVTVEIGQVKWYKKVSFIQKLI
;
A
#
# COMPACT_ATOMS: atom_id res chain seq x y z
N MET A 1 -21.80 -9.73 -9.49
CA MET A 1 -20.92 -9.48 -8.33
C MET A 1 -19.62 -8.91 -8.88
N GLU A 2 -19.35 -7.64 -8.64
CA GLU A 2 -18.18 -6.96 -9.22
C GLU A 2 -16.91 -7.47 -8.52
N LYS A 3 -15.91 -7.88 -9.32
CA LYS A 3 -14.59 -8.28 -8.85
C LYS A 3 -13.60 -7.19 -9.25
N PHE A 4 -12.67 -6.88 -8.37
CA PHE A 4 -11.57 -5.97 -8.67
C PHE A 4 -10.26 -6.60 -8.20
N SER A 5 -9.16 -6.25 -8.87
CA SER A 5 -7.83 -6.70 -8.51
C SER A 5 -7.07 -5.59 -7.80
N LEU A 6 -6.32 -5.95 -6.76
CA LEU A 6 -5.27 -5.10 -6.21
C LEU A 6 -3.91 -5.77 -6.41
N ARG A 7 -2.91 -4.96 -6.67
CA ARG A 7 -1.51 -5.33 -6.77
C ARG A 7 -0.83 -5.18 -5.43
N GLU A 8 -0.04 -6.18 -5.04
CA GLU A 8 0.88 -6.06 -3.92
C GLU A 8 2.07 -5.17 -4.31
N PHE A 9 2.40 -4.23 -3.44
CA PHE A 9 3.60 -3.42 -3.48
C PHE A 9 4.41 -3.69 -2.21
N ILE A 10 5.66 -4.07 -2.39
CA ILE A 10 6.60 -4.36 -1.30
C ILE A 10 7.53 -3.16 -1.18
N ILE A 11 7.34 -2.38 -0.12
CA ILE A 11 8.07 -1.14 0.13
C ILE A 11 9.17 -1.48 1.12
N ARG A 12 10.43 -1.36 0.69
CA ARG A 12 11.59 -1.88 1.44
C ARG A 12 12.48 -0.80 2.00
N GLU A 13 13.28 -1.21 2.98
CA GLU A 13 14.34 -0.38 3.56
C GLU A 13 13.82 0.81 4.38
N ILE A 14 12.56 0.86 4.80
CA ILE A 14 11.97 2.04 5.48
C ILE A 14 12.65 2.28 6.84
N ASN A 15 12.92 3.55 7.16
CA ASN A 15 13.38 3.96 8.49
C ASN A 15 12.21 4.39 9.36
N HIS A 16 12.35 4.32 10.69
CA HIS A 16 11.26 4.65 11.64
C HIS A 16 10.59 6.02 11.40
N LYS A 17 11.35 7.05 10.99
CA LYS A 17 10.83 8.39 10.73
C LYS A 17 9.94 8.48 9.49
N GLU A 18 10.14 7.58 8.54
CA GLU A 18 9.43 7.56 7.25
C GLU A 18 8.18 6.68 7.30
N LEU A 19 8.10 5.75 8.25
CA LEU A 19 7.02 4.77 8.37
C LEU A 19 5.64 5.42 8.46
N GLY A 20 5.46 6.36 9.39
CA GLY A 20 4.18 7.05 9.60
C GLY A 20 3.69 7.75 8.33
N PRO A 21 4.50 8.63 7.71
CA PRO A 21 4.15 9.28 6.45
C PRO A 21 3.80 8.30 5.31
N ILE A 22 4.54 7.19 5.17
CA ILE A 22 4.27 6.19 4.12
C ILE A 22 2.92 5.48 4.36
N ILE A 23 2.63 5.07 5.60
CA ILE A 23 1.34 4.45 5.95
C ILE A 23 0.19 5.41 5.66
N GLN A 24 0.30 6.65 6.12
CA GLN A 24 -0.73 7.67 5.91
C GLN A 24 -0.97 7.94 4.43
N ALA A 25 0.09 8.01 3.62
CA ALA A 25 -0.04 8.18 2.17
C ALA A 25 -0.84 7.01 1.54
N ILE A 26 -0.50 5.77 1.88
CA ILE A 26 -1.18 4.56 1.35
C ILE A 26 -2.66 4.55 1.74
N GLU A 27 -2.96 4.79 3.02
CA GLU A 27 -4.33 4.79 3.53
C GLU A 27 -5.18 5.90 2.92
N SER A 28 -4.59 7.07 2.62
CA SER A 28 -5.29 8.18 1.94
C SER A 28 -5.78 7.87 0.52
N ARG A 29 -5.30 6.78 -0.09
CA ARG A 29 -5.67 6.32 -1.44
C ARG A 29 -6.39 4.97 -1.43
N GLU A 30 -7.07 4.65 -0.32
CA GLU A 30 -7.77 3.37 -0.11
C GLU A 30 -6.84 2.13 -0.20
N GLY A 31 -5.53 2.35 -0.09
CA GLY A 31 -4.55 1.28 -0.05
C GLY A 31 -4.66 0.50 1.24
N ARG A 32 -4.34 -0.80 1.17
CA ARG A 32 -4.48 -1.72 2.30
C ARG A 32 -3.12 -2.21 2.75
N ILE A 33 -2.74 -1.91 3.99
CA ILE A 33 -1.55 -2.50 4.59
C ILE A 33 -1.86 -3.95 4.96
N ALA A 34 -1.13 -4.89 4.36
CA ALA A 34 -1.28 -6.32 4.66
C ALA A 34 -0.31 -6.80 5.74
N ASN A 35 0.91 -6.27 5.75
CA ASN A 35 1.92 -6.62 6.74
C ASN A 35 2.93 -5.49 6.90
N ILE A 36 3.50 -5.37 8.11
CA ILE A 36 4.67 -4.54 8.39
C ILE A 36 5.69 -5.41 9.13
N SER A 37 6.88 -5.54 8.57
CA SER A 37 8.01 -6.27 9.17
C SER A 37 9.00 -5.27 9.77
N TYR A 38 9.39 -5.51 11.03
CA TYR A 38 10.35 -4.70 11.77
C TYR A 38 11.62 -5.51 12.04
N ASN A 39 12.61 -5.39 11.13
CA ASN A 39 13.95 -5.94 11.33
C ASN A 39 14.95 -4.78 11.49
N GLU A 40 16.19 -4.92 11.02
CA GLU A 40 17.15 -3.78 10.92
C GLU A 40 16.59 -2.63 10.08
N LYS A 41 15.72 -2.96 9.13
CA LYS A 41 14.92 -2.05 8.32
C LYS A 41 13.46 -2.48 8.32
N ILE A 42 12.59 -1.49 8.13
CA ILE A 42 11.14 -1.71 8.12
C ILE A 42 10.71 -1.99 6.68
N ASN A 43 9.90 -3.02 6.49
CA ASN A 43 9.32 -3.35 5.19
C ASN A 43 7.79 -3.36 5.31
N ILE A 44 7.09 -2.87 4.29
CA ILE A 44 5.63 -2.86 4.20
C ILE A 44 5.19 -3.67 2.99
N ASN A 45 4.20 -4.55 3.17
CA ASN A 45 3.43 -5.11 2.07
C ASN A 45 2.07 -4.39 2.03
N ALA A 46 1.79 -3.70 0.94
CA ALA A 46 0.54 -2.99 0.73
C ALA A 46 -0.17 -3.47 -0.55
N TYR A 47 -1.50 -3.37 -0.58
CA TYR A 47 -2.31 -3.67 -1.76
C TYR A 47 -3.02 -2.41 -2.25
N LEU A 48 -2.74 -2.03 -3.50
CA LEU A 48 -3.33 -0.87 -4.17
C LEU A 48 -3.74 -1.23 -5.62
N PRO A 49 -4.58 -0.43 -6.29
CA PRO A 49 -4.78 -0.57 -7.72
C PRO A 49 -3.46 -0.47 -8.49
N ASP A 50 -3.31 -1.26 -9.56
CA ASP A 50 -2.09 -1.31 -10.39
C ASP A 50 -1.75 0.08 -10.96
N SER A 51 -2.77 0.88 -11.29
CA SER A 51 -2.63 2.25 -11.78
C SER A 51 -2.02 3.24 -10.78
N MET A 52 -1.79 2.83 -9.52
CA MET A 52 -1.19 3.67 -8.48
C MET A 52 0.32 3.44 -8.33
N GLU A 53 0.93 2.59 -9.16
CA GLU A 53 2.36 2.31 -9.10
C GLU A 53 3.23 3.57 -9.20
N ASP A 54 3.04 4.38 -10.25
CA ASP A 54 3.84 5.59 -10.46
C ASP A 54 3.69 6.58 -9.30
N TRP A 55 2.45 6.78 -8.85
CA TRP A 55 2.15 7.63 -7.70
C TRP A 55 2.82 7.11 -6.42
N LEU A 56 2.79 5.80 -6.17
CA LEU A 56 3.39 5.19 -4.99
C LEU A 56 4.91 5.34 -5.03
N ASN A 57 5.52 5.11 -6.19
CA ASN A 57 6.96 5.32 -6.39
C ASN A 57 7.35 6.78 -6.10
N ASP A 58 6.60 7.75 -6.62
CA ASP A 58 6.88 9.16 -6.41
C ASP A 58 6.75 9.57 -4.94
N ILE A 59 5.67 9.19 -4.26
CA ILE A 59 5.46 9.59 -2.86
C ILE A 59 6.49 8.95 -1.92
N VAL A 60 6.81 7.67 -2.13
CA VAL A 60 7.81 6.94 -1.35
C VAL A 60 9.20 7.53 -1.60
N LYS A 61 9.54 7.84 -2.85
CA LYS A 61 10.79 8.53 -3.20
C LYS A 61 10.90 9.90 -2.54
N ASN A 62 9.82 10.68 -2.52
CA ASN A 62 9.81 12.00 -1.90
C ASN A 62 9.99 11.94 -0.38
N ILE A 63 9.28 11.03 0.30
CA ILE A 63 9.37 10.86 1.76
C ILE A 63 10.78 10.38 2.18
N SER A 64 11.37 9.49 1.39
CA SER A 64 12.64 8.83 1.73
C SER A 64 13.87 9.46 1.11
N HIS A 65 13.71 10.53 0.33
CA HIS A 65 14.75 11.11 -0.51
C HIS A 65 15.41 10.07 -1.46
N GLY A 66 14.60 9.17 -2.01
CA GLY A 66 14.99 8.15 -3.00
C GLY A 66 15.67 6.90 -2.43
N ARG A 67 15.66 6.75 -1.11
CA ARG A 67 16.30 5.62 -0.43
C ARG A 67 15.42 4.37 -0.35
N VAL A 68 14.12 4.56 -0.17
CA VAL A 68 13.14 3.47 -0.10
C VAL A 68 12.82 3.00 -1.51
N THR A 69 12.73 1.68 -1.69
CA THR A 69 12.41 1.05 -2.97
C THR A 69 11.02 0.42 -2.91
N VAL A 70 10.37 0.34 -4.06
CA VAL A 70 9.08 -0.31 -4.24
C VAL A 70 9.25 -1.44 -5.24
N GLU A 71 8.89 -2.66 -4.84
CA GLU A 71 8.85 -3.83 -5.71
C GLU A 71 7.40 -4.25 -5.95
N ILE A 72 7.11 -4.71 -7.17
CA ILE A 72 5.81 -5.24 -7.53
C ILE A 72 5.71 -6.71 -7.10
N GLY A 73 4.66 -7.03 -6.35
CA GLY A 73 4.35 -8.38 -5.90
C GLY A 73 3.14 -8.99 -6.63
N GLN A 74 2.42 -9.85 -5.93
CA GLN A 74 1.32 -10.63 -6.49
C GLN A 74 0.04 -9.80 -6.71
N VAL A 75 -0.80 -10.23 -7.66
CA VAL A 75 -2.18 -9.71 -7.79
C VAL A 75 -3.11 -10.52 -6.91
N LYS A 76 -3.95 -9.84 -6.12
CA LYS A 76 -5.07 -10.46 -5.40
C LYS A 76 -6.41 -9.95 -5.92
N TRP A 77 -7.34 -10.90 -6.09
CA TRP A 77 -8.70 -10.62 -6.51
C TRP A 77 -9.63 -10.47 -5.31
N TYR A 78 -10.31 -9.33 -5.25
CA TYR A 78 -11.26 -9.00 -4.20
C TYR A 78 -12.69 -9.03 -4.76
N LYS A 79 -13.62 -9.36 -3.87
CA LYS A 79 -15.05 -9.28 -4.13
C LYS A 79 -15.56 -7.98 -3.53
N LYS A 80 -16.21 -7.14 -4.32
CA LYS A 80 -16.89 -5.96 -3.81
C LYS A 80 -18.10 -6.42 -2.99
N VAL A 81 -18.07 -6.17 -1.68
CA VAL A 81 -19.22 -6.41 -0.82
C VAL A 81 -19.99 -5.11 -0.74
N SER A 82 -21.16 -5.07 -1.36
CA SER A 82 -22.09 -3.96 -1.23
C SER A 82 -22.74 -4.05 0.15
N PHE A 83 -22.31 -3.21 1.11
CA PHE A 83 -23.05 -3.03 2.36
C PHE A 83 -24.34 -2.28 2.05
N ILE A 84 -25.47 -2.98 2.05
CA ILE A 84 -26.78 -2.32 2.15
C ILE A 84 -26.91 -1.92 3.62
N GLN A 85 -26.77 -0.62 3.92
CA GLN A 85 -27.20 -0.08 5.20
C GLN A 85 -28.69 -0.39 5.35
N LYS A 86 -29.05 -1.32 6.24
CA LYS A 86 -30.39 -1.34 6.82
C LYS A 86 -30.45 -0.21 7.84
N LEU A 87 -31.03 0.92 7.43
CA LEU A 87 -31.66 1.86 8.35
C LEU A 87 -32.80 1.12 9.05
N ILE A 88 -32.67 0.90 10.36
CA ILE A 88 -33.79 0.68 11.29
C ILE A 88 -33.63 1.74 12.37
#